data_AF-A0A2D4KUV2-F1
#
_entry.id   AF-A0A2D4KUV2-F1
#
_cell.length_a   1.000
_cell.length_b   1.000
_cell.length_c   1.000
_cell.angle_alpha   90.00
_cell.angle_beta   90.00
_cell.angle_gamma   90.00
#
_symmetry.space_group_name_H-M   'P 1'
#
loop_
_entity.id
_entity.type
_entity.pdbx_description
1 polymer ?
#
loop_
_entity_poly.entity_id
_entity_poly.type
_entity_poly.pdbx_seq_one_letter_code
_entity_poly.pdbx_strand_id
1 'polypeptide(L)'
;VSFGDPLFGVFVLLPLQRHFSSQLKMAVFGEHMNTLRALGVPFQQFPLPLERYLSPPEDNLNLLNQYFHALVTGTLQQHWCPVLYVVAVAHVNTFIFSQENVPQETDVARRNMLQKTWVLKNEGLKKHLLYYKRANKENPLGFDLYEELPAIRLKYLQAITRKE
;
A
#
# COMPACT_ATOMS: atom_id res chain seq x y z
N VAL A 1 15.89 18.57 16.22
CA VAL A 1 14.87 17.62 15.74
C VAL A 1 15.33 16.20 16.05
N SER A 2 14.48 15.39 16.68
CA SER A 2 14.79 14.00 17.09
C SER A 2 14.14 13.02 16.11
N PHE A 3 14.62 11.77 16.06
CA PHE A 3 13.93 10.70 15.35
C PHE A 3 12.55 10.46 15.99
N GLY A 4 11.51 10.33 15.16
CA GLY A 4 10.11 10.23 15.60
C GLY A 4 9.38 11.58 15.74
N ASP A 5 10.09 12.70 15.57
CA ASP A 5 9.45 14.02 15.47
C ASP A 5 8.61 14.12 14.18
N PRO A 6 7.34 14.54 14.25
CA PRO A 6 6.47 14.63 13.07
C PRO A 6 7.01 15.54 11.97
N LEU A 7 7.65 16.67 12.31
CA LEU A 7 8.23 17.58 11.32
C LEU A 7 9.38 16.89 10.56
N PHE A 8 10.29 16.24 11.27
CA PHE A 8 11.32 15.42 10.64
C PHE A 8 10.72 14.33 9.72
N GLY A 9 9.69 13.62 10.20
CA GLY A 9 8.99 12.60 9.42
C GLY A 9 8.39 13.15 8.13
N VAL A 10 7.79 14.35 8.17
CA VAL A 10 7.27 15.03 6.97
C VAL A 10 8.39 15.27 5.95
N PHE A 11 9.57 15.73 6.38
CA PHE A 11 10.70 15.94 5.49
C PHE A 11 11.19 14.66 4.82
N VAL A 12 11.18 13.53 5.54
CA VAL A 12 11.52 12.22 4.97
C VAL A 12 10.44 11.73 4.00
N LEU A 13 9.16 12.03 4.26
CA LEU A 13 8.03 11.62 3.41
C LEU A 13 7.89 12.47 2.14
N LEU A 14 8.35 13.72 2.13
CA LEU A 14 8.25 14.64 0.98
C LEU A 14 8.74 14.02 -0.34
N PRO A 15 9.96 13.46 -0.42
CA PRO A 15 10.47 12.90 -1.68
C PRO A 15 9.88 11.54 -2.04
N LEU A 16 8.96 10.98 -1.24
CA LEU A 16 8.33 9.68 -1.51
C LEU A 16 7.00 9.80 -2.29
N GLN A 17 6.62 11.01 -2.71
CA GLN A 17 5.48 11.23 -3.60
C GLN A 17 5.68 10.55 -4.97
N ARG A 18 4.59 10.28 -5.70
CA ARG A 18 4.65 9.52 -6.95
C ARG A 18 5.38 10.22 -8.09
N HIS A 19 5.42 11.55 -8.09
CA HIS A 19 6.12 12.31 -9.13
C HIS A 19 7.65 12.32 -8.98
N PHE A 20 8.18 11.77 -7.89
CA PHE A 20 9.61 11.56 -7.70
C PHE A 20 10.03 10.14 -8.08
N SER A 21 11.33 9.96 -8.31
CA SER A 21 11.95 8.66 -8.60
C SER A 21 11.57 7.59 -7.57
N SER A 22 11.39 6.36 -8.03
CA SER A 22 11.12 5.22 -7.16
C SER A 22 12.32 4.80 -6.30
N GLN A 23 13.53 5.29 -6.60
CA GLN A 23 14.75 4.93 -5.88
C GLN A 23 14.66 5.15 -4.36
N LEU A 24 14.12 6.29 -3.91
CA LEU A 24 13.99 6.57 -2.48
C LEU A 24 12.94 5.68 -1.81
N LYS A 25 11.84 5.39 -2.50
CA LYS A 25 10.83 4.44 -2.03
C LYS A 25 11.43 3.03 -1.91
N MET A 26 12.20 2.61 -2.91
CA MET A 26 12.94 1.34 -2.90
C MET A 26 13.97 1.25 -1.76
N ALA A 27 14.66 2.34 -1.45
CA ALA A 27 15.59 2.38 -0.32
C ALA A 27 14.85 2.26 1.02
N VAL A 28 13.75 3.01 1.22
CA VAL A 28 12.93 2.96 2.43
C VAL A 28 12.30 1.58 2.64
N PHE A 29 11.72 1.01 1.59
CA PHE A 29 11.03 -0.29 1.64
C PHE A 29 11.95 -1.48 1.37
N GLY A 30 13.25 -1.27 1.16
CA GLY A 30 14.25 -2.32 0.97
C GLY A 30 15.28 -2.29 2.10
N GLU A 31 16.25 -1.39 1.98
CA GLU A 31 17.44 -1.32 2.84
C GLU A 31 17.16 -0.70 4.22
N HIS A 32 16.13 0.14 4.30
CA HIS A 32 15.88 0.98 5.46
C HIS A 32 14.51 0.74 6.11
N MET A 33 13.94 -0.46 6.01
CA MET A 33 12.60 -0.76 6.57
C MET A 33 12.45 -0.41 8.06
N ASN A 34 13.53 -0.48 8.84
CA ASN A 34 13.52 -0.10 10.26
C ASN A 34 13.20 1.39 10.48
N THR A 35 13.45 2.25 9.49
CA THR A 35 13.14 3.68 9.55
C THR A 35 11.63 3.94 9.55
N LEU A 36 10.81 3.01 9.05
CA LEU A 36 9.35 3.15 9.03
C LEU A 36 8.79 3.44 10.43
N ARG A 37 9.38 2.86 11.48
CA ARG A 37 8.96 3.09 12.88
C ARG A 37 9.20 4.52 13.37
N ALA A 38 10.10 5.27 12.73
CA ALA A 38 10.38 6.66 13.04
C ALA A 38 9.53 7.65 12.21
N LEU A 39 8.68 7.15 11.30
CA LEU A 39 7.86 7.95 10.38
C LEU A 39 6.38 7.96 10.77
N GLY A 40 6.11 7.99 12.08
CA GLY A 40 4.77 7.98 12.68
C GLY A 40 4.03 9.31 12.60
N VAL A 41 4.05 9.99 11.45
CA VAL A 41 3.42 11.30 11.27
C VAL A 41 1.89 11.15 11.25
N PRO A 42 1.14 11.73 12.22
CA PRO A 42 -0.32 11.64 12.22
C PRO A 42 -0.94 12.35 11.01
N PHE A 43 -2.07 11.87 10.50
CA PHE A 43 -2.72 12.47 9.32
C PHE A 43 -3.08 13.95 9.51
N GLN A 44 -3.46 14.34 10.72
CA GLN A 44 -3.79 15.73 11.07
C GLN A 44 -2.57 16.67 11.00
N GLN A 45 -1.37 16.12 11.18
CA GLN A 45 -0.10 16.87 11.11
C GLN A 45 0.58 16.74 9.74
N PHE A 46 0.03 15.93 8.84
CA PHE A 46 0.62 15.68 7.54
C PHE A 46 0.13 16.72 6.50
N PRO A 47 0.98 17.66 6.05
CA PRO A 47 0.53 18.84 5.32
C PRO A 47 0.21 18.56 3.85
N LEU A 48 0.56 17.39 3.31
CA LEU A 48 0.40 17.07 1.90
C LEU A 48 -0.84 16.21 1.63
N PRO A 49 -1.58 16.44 0.53
CA PRO A 49 -2.65 15.54 0.10
C PRO A 49 -2.13 14.12 -0.11
N LEU A 50 -2.88 13.10 0.34
CA LEU A 50 -2.46 11.69 0.20
C LEU A 50 -2.41 11.29 -1.28
N GLU A 51 -3.24 11.92 -2.11
CA GLU A 51 -3.37 11.67 -3.55
C GLU A 51 -2.04 11.82 -4.30
N ARG A 52 -1.15 12.71 -3.81
CA ARG A 52 0.20 12.89 -4.39
C ARG A 52 1.11 11.67 -4.24
N TYR A 53 0.77 10.77 -3.33
CA TYR A 53 1.46 9.50 -3.11
C TYR A 53 0.77 8.33 -3.80
N LEU A 54 -0.46 8.52 -4.29
CA LEU A 54 -1.31 7.44 -4.80
C LEU A 54 -1.50 7.50 -6.32
N SER A 55 -1.29 8.66 -6.94
CA SER A 55 -1.47 8.87 -8.38
C SER A 55 -0.20 9.38 -9.06
N PRO A 56 0.22 8.82 -10.21
CA PRO A 56 -0.36 7.63 -10.85
C PRO A 56 -0.15 6.34 -10.02
N PRO A 57 -0.85 5.23 -10.32
CA PRO A 57 -0.58 3.93 -9.72
C PRO A 57 0.90 3.54 -9.81
N GLU A 58 1.39 2.78 -8.83
CA GLU A 58 2.76 2.25 -8.84
C GLU A 58 2.92 1.17 -9.93
N ASP A 59 3.90 1.38 -10.79
CA ASP A 59 4.22 0.59 -11.97
C ASP A 59 5.50 -0.24 -11.78
N ASN A 60 6.30 0.07 -10.75
CA ASN A 60 7.48 -0.70 -10.41
C ASN A 60 7.11 -1.98 -9.63
N LEU A 61 7.23 -3.14 -10.30
CA LEU A 61 6.91 -4.44 -9.72
C LEU A 61 7.74 -4.78 -8.47
N ASN A 62 9.02 -4.38 -8.43
CA ASN A 62 9.86 -4.62 -7.26
C ASN A 62 9.36 -3.84 -6.05
N LEU A 63 8.94 -2.59 -6.25
CA LEU A 63 8.39 -1.77 -5.18
C LEU A 63 7.03 -2.29 -4.68
N LEU A 64 6.16 -2.75 -5.59
CA LEU A 64 4.91 -3.42 -5.23
C LEU A 64 5.15 -4.69 -4.39
N ASN A 65 6.15 -5.50 -4.76
CA ASN A 65 6.55 -6.66 -3.97
C ASN A 65 7.06 -6.26 -2.58
N GLN A 66 7.83 -5.17 -2.48
CA GLN A 66 8.31 -4.67 -1.18
C GLN A 66 7.16 -4.11 -0.32
N TYR A 67 6.22 -3.37 -0.89
CA TYR A 67 5.00 -2.94 -0.19
C TYR A 67 4.22 -4.12 0.37
N PHE A 68 3.96 -5.11 -0.48
CA PHE A 68 3.24 -6.31 -0.07
C PHE A 68 3.99 -7.07 1.02
N HIS A 69 5.30 -7.30 0.84
CA HIS A 69 6.15 -7.96 1.82
C HIS A 69 6.13 -7.23 3.18
N ALA A 70 6.29 -5.91 3.18
CA ALA A 70 6.31 -5.12 4.40
C ALA A 70 4.97 -5.18 5.17
N LEU A 71 3.85 -5.21 4.43
CA LEU A 71 2.52 -5.37 4.99
C LEU A 71 2.31 -6.77 5.60
N VAL A 72 2.60 -7.84 4.84
CA VAL A 72 2.33 -9.22 5.29
C VAL A 72 3.25 -9.69 6.41
N THR A 73 4.48 -9.17 6.46
CA THR A 73 5.42 -9.45 7.56
C THR A 73 5.21 -8.56 8.79
N GLY A 74 4.36 -7.54 8.69
CA GLY A 74 4.09 -6.60 9.77
C GLY A 74 5.26 -5.67 10.09
N THR A 75 6.23 -5.51 9.18
CA THR A 75 7.26 -4.46 9.31
C THR A 75 6.67 -3.08 9.08
N LEU A 76 5.64 -2.97 8.21
CA LEU A 76 4.82 -1.79 8.03
C LEU A 76 3.46 -1.98 8.73
N GLN A 77 3.19 -1.13 9.73
CA GLN A 77 1.93 -1.12 10.47
C GLN A 77 1.34 0.28 10.52
N GLN A 78 0.01 0.38 10.54
CA GLN A 78 -0.72 1.65 10.46
C GLN A 78 -0.32 2.61 11.60
N HIS A 79 -0.16 2.12 12.83
CA HIS A 79 0.18 2.95 13.98
C HIS A 79 1.65 3.37 14.04
N TRP A 80 2.54 2.75 13.26
CA TRP A 80 3.96 3.10 13.18
C TRP A 80 4.28 4.05 12.04
N CYS A 81 3.64 3.87 10.88
CA CYS A 81 3.84 4.73 9.72
C CYS A 81 2.53 4.88 8.94
N PRO A 82 1.60 5.70 9.43
CA PRO A 82 0.23 5.75 8.90
C PRO A 82 0.20 6.20 7.44
N VAL A 83 1.02 7.19 7.06
CA VAL A 83 1.09 7.67 5.66
C VAL A 83 1.54 6.57 4.72
N LEU A 84 2.69 5.92 4.98
CA LEU A 84 3.20 4.88 4.07
C LEU A 84 2.38 3.59 4.13
N TYR A 85 1.68 3.33 5.23
CA TYR A 85 0.71 2.25 5.31
C TYR A 85 -0.42 2.43 4.29
N VAL A 86 -1.02 3.63 4.23
CA VAL A 86 -2.05 3.96 3.23
C VAL A 86 -1.49 3.79 1.82
N VAL A 87 -0.29 4.30 1.56
CA VAL A 87 0.38 4.22 0.25
C VAL A 87 0.55 2.77 -0.19
N ALA A 88 1.12 1.92 0.67
CA ALA A 88 1.33 0.51 0.36
C ALA A 88 0.00 -0.23 0.11
N VAL A 89 -1.00 -0.03 0.96
CA VAL A 89 -2.32 -0.66 0.81
C VAL A 89 -2.99 -0.23 -0.51
N ALA A 90 -2.99 1.06 -0.81
CA ALA A 90 -3.63 1.60 -2.00
C ALA A 90 -2.98 1.09 -3.29
N HIS A 91 -1.65 1.09 -3.36
CA HIS A 91 -0.92 0.61 -4.54
C HIS A 91 -1.06 -0.89 -4.73
N VAL A 92 -0.94 -1.68 -3.65
CA VAL A 92 -1.19 -3.13 -3.72
C VAL A 92 -2.63 -3.41 -4.16
N ASN A 93 -3.63 -2.75 -3.57
CA ASN A 93 -5.03 -2.91 -3.98
C ASN A 93 -5.25 -2.58 -5.47
N THR A 94 -4.67 -1.47 -5.92
CA THR A 94 -4.78 -1.03 -7.32
C THR A 94 -4.13 -2.05 -8.25
N PHE A 95 -2.95 -2.55 -7.88
CA PHE A 95 -2.23 -3.56 -8.66
C PHE A 95 -2.98 -4.88 -8.75
N ILE A 96 -3.40 -5.48 -7.62
CA ILE A 96 -4.05 -6.79 -7.60
C ILE A 96 -5.41 -6.82 -8.30
N PHE A 97 -6.07 -5.66 -8.48
CA PHE A 97 -7.34 -5.55 -9.20
C PHE A 97 -7.25 -4.84 -10.55
N SER A 98 -6.05 -4.43 -10.98
CA SER A 98 -5.84 -3.79 -12.29
C SER A 98 -6.34 -4.69 -13.41
N GLN A 99 -7.04 -4.09 -14.38
CA GLN A 99 -7.51 -4.75 -15.61
C GLN A 99 -6.63 -4.40 -16.82
N GLU A 100 -5.49 -3.76 -16.59
CA GLU A 100 -4.57 -3.38 -17.67
C GLU A 100 -3.91 -4.61 -18.28
N ASN A 101 -3.72 -4.55 -19.60
CA ASN A 101 -2.90 -5.51 -20.34
C ASN A 101 -1.43 -5.24 -20.02
N VAL A 102 -0.82 -6.16 -19.28
CA VAL A 102 0.56 -6.07 -18.83
C VAL A 102 1.35 -7.28 -19.36
N PRO A 103 2.69 -7.21 -19.37
CA PRO A 103 3.51 -8.38 -19.69
C PRO A 103 3.15 -9.59 -18.82
N GLN A 104 3.34 -10.80 -19.36
CA GLN A 104 2.95 -12.05 -18.71
C GLN A 104 3.53 -12.19 -17.29
N GLU A 105 4.79 -11.79 -17.09
CA GLU A 105 5.44 -11.82 -15.78
C GLU A 105 4.68 -10.98 -14.74
N THR A 106 4.30 -9.75 -15.10
CA THR A 106 3.52 -8.84 -14.25
C THR A 106 2.13 -9.39 -13.97
N ASP A 107 1.47 -10.00 -14.95
CA ASP A 107 0.16 -10.63 -14.74
C ASP A 107 0.25 -11.82 -13.77
N VAL A 108 1.28 -12.66 -13.91
CA VAL A 108 1.54 -13.77 -12.99
C VAL A 108 1.78 -13.23 -11.57
N ALA A 109 2.60 -12.20 -11.42
CA ALA A 109 2.86 -11.58 -10.12
C ALA A 109 1.58 -10.97 -9.49
N ARG A 110 0.76 -10.29 -10.30
CA ARG A 110 -0.55 -9.74 -9.90
C ARG A 110 -1.48 -10.83 -9.35
N ARG A 111 -1.64 -11.92 -10.10
CA ARG A 111 -2.49 -13.05 -9.72
C ARG A 111 -1.98 -13.75 -8.46
N ASN A 112 -0.67 -13.99 -8.38
CA ASN A 112 -0.05 -14.61 -7.21
C ASN A 112 -0.21 -13.75 -5.96
N MET A 113 -0.07 -12.43 -6.07
CA MET A 113 -0.25 -11.51 -4.94
C MET A 113 -1.71 -11.48 -4.47
N LEU A 114 -2.68 -11.53 -5.38
CA LEU A 114 -4.10 -11.64 -5.03
C LEU A 114 -4.41 -12.96 -4.30
N GLN A 115 -3.89 -14.09 -4.80
CA GLN A 115 -4.06 -15.40 -4.14
C GLN A 115 -3.46 -15.39 -2.72
N LYS A 116 -2.22 -14.89 -2.58
CA LYS A 116 -1.57 -14.74 -1.28
C LYS A 116 -2.38 -13.86 -0.33
N THR A 117 -2.96 -12.77 -0.85
CA THR A 117 -3.85 -11.89 -0.07
C THR A 117 -5.08 -12.63 0.43
N TRP A 118 -5.71 -13.44 -0.41
CA TRP A 118 -6.92 -14.20 -0.06
C TRP A 118 -6.69 -15.19 1.09
N VAL A 119 -5.53 -15.86 1.12
CA VAL A 119 -5.20 -16.86 2.14
C VAL A 119 -4.51 -16.28 3.38
N LEU A 120 -4.37 -14.95 3.49
CA LEU A 120 -3.79 -14.32 4.68
C LEU A 120 -4.56 -14.70 5.94
N LYS A 121 -3.85 -15.07 7.02
CA LYS A 121 -4.46 -15.33 8.33
C LYS A 121 -4.86 -14.05 9.06
N ASN A 122 -4.21 -12.93 8.74
CA ASN A 122 -4.54 -11.63 9.31
C ASN A 122 -5.76 -11.05 8.58
N GLU A 123 -6.95 -11.28 9.15
CA GLU A 123 -8.22 -10.82 8.57
C GLU A 123 -8.32 -9.29 8.46
N GLY A 124 -7.70 -8.55 9.38
CA GLY A 124 -7.65 -7.08 9.32
C GLY A 124 -6.89 -6.59 8.08
N LEU A 125 -5.66 -7.09 7.88
CA LEU A 125 -4.86 -6.75 6.71
C LEU A 125 -5.51 -7.24 5.42
N LYS A 126 -6.06 -8.46 5.41
CA LYS A 126 -6.81 -8.99 4.27
C LYS A 126 -7.94 -8.06 3.88
N LYS A 127 -8.73 -7.60 4.86
CA LYS A 127 -9.80 -6.63 4.63
C LYS A 127 -9.27 -5.32 4.06
N HIS A 128 -8.18 -4.78 4.60
CA HIS A 128 -7.59 -3.54 4.09
C HIS A 128 -7.13 -3.67 2.63
N LEU A 129 -6.44 -4.77 2.29
CA LEU A 129 -5.92 -5.02 0.94
C LEU A 129 -7.02 -5.29 -0.09
N LEU A 130 -8.08 -6.03 0.27
CA LEU A 130 -9.14 -6.38 -0.68
C LEU A 130 -10.19 -5.27 -0.83
N TYR A 131 -10.57 -4.61 0.27
CA TYR A 131 -11.70 -3.69 0.32
C TYR A 131 -11.31 -2.22 0.29
N TYR A 132 -10.03 -1.87 0.12
CA TYR A 132 -9.62 -0.47 -0.08
C TYR A 132 -10.45 0.20 -1.18
N LYS A 133 -11.03 1.36 -0.85
CA LYS A 133 -11.88 2.17 -1.72
C LYS A 133 -11.20 3.45 -2.17
N ARG A 134 -10.74 4.27 -1.22
CA ARG A 134 -10.07 5.56 -1.48
C ARG A 134 -9.35 6.07 -0.24
N ALA A 135 -8.35 6.93 -0.43
CA ALA A 135 -7.74 7.67 0.66
C ALA A 135 -8.77 8.60 1.32
N ASN A 136 -8.68 8.73 2.64
CA ASN A 136 -9.52 9.60 3.45
C ASN A 136 -8.78 9.92 4.76
N LYS A 137 -8.24 11.14 4.87
CA LYS A 137 -7.49 11.59 6.05
C LYS A 137 -8.35 11.72 7.31
N GLU A 138 -9.66 11.89 7.16
CA GLU A 138 -10.60 11.97 8.28
C GLU A 138 -10.86 10.60 8.90
N ASN A 139 -10.61 9.53 8.15
CA ASN A 139 -10.68 8.17 8.67
C ASN A 139 -9.41 7.86 9.50
N PRO A 140 -9.51 7.28 10.70
CA PRO A 140 -8.35 6.88 11.50
C PRO A 140 -7.37 5.96 10.76
N LEU A 141 -7.86 5.12 9.82
CA LEU A 141 -7.00 4.27 8.98
C LEU A 141 -6.30 5.04 7.84
N GLY A 142 -6.77 6.24 7.51
CA GLY A 142 -6.32 7.05 6.38
C GLY A 142 -6.99 6.69 5.05
N PHE A 143 -7.96 5.77 5.05
CA PHE A 143 -8.73 5.36 3.89
C PHE A 143 -10.11 4.83 4.24
N ASP A 144 -11.01 4.91 3.28
CA ASP A 144 -12.31 4.25 3.32
C ASP A 144 -12.20 2.83 2.76
N LEU A 145 -13.02 1.94 3.31
CA LEU A 145 -13.23 0.59 2.80
C LEU A 145 -14.59 0.49 2.12
N TYR A 146 -14.69 -0.39 1.13
CA TYR A 146 -15.99 -0.88 0.67
C TYR A 146 -16.64 -1.73 1.76
N GLU A 147 -17.94 -1.57 1.95
CA GLU A 147 -18.75 -2.48 2.77
C GLU A 147 -18.81 -3.86 2.11
N GLU A 148 -19.04 -3.87 0.80
CA GLU A 148 -19.04 -5.06 -0.05
C GLU A 148 -18.12 -4.88 -1.25
N LEU A 149 -17.43 -5.96 -1.65
CA LEU A 149 -16.48 -5.91 -2.74
C LEU A 149 -17.22 -5.66 -4.07
N PRO A 150 -16.80 -4.68 -4.90
CA PRO A 150 -17.44 -4.42 -6.18
C PRO A 150 -17.53 -5.68 -7.05
N ALA A 151 -18.65 -5.87 -7.75
CA ALA A 151 -18.95 -7.11 -8.47
C ALA A 151 -17.84 -7.55 -9.45
N ILE A 152 -17.17 -6.60 -10.12
CA ILE A 152 -16.04 -6.90 -11.01
C ILE A 152 -14.85 -7.49 -10.26
N ARG A 153 -14.51 -6.92 -9.09
CA ARG A 153 -13.43 -7.40 -8.22
C ARG A 153 -13.78 -8.74 -7.60
N LEU A 154 -15.04 -8.93 -7.19
CA LEU A 154 -15.52 -10.20 -6.64
C LEU A 154 -15.45 -11.33 -7.68
N LYS A 155 -15.92 -11.09 -8.91
CA LYS A 155 -15.82 -12.06 -10.00
C LYS A 155 -14.36 -12.42 -10.30
N TYR A 156 -13.48 -11.42 -10.36
CA TYR A 156 -12.05 -11.64 -10.59
C TYR A 156 -11.41 -12.45 -9.46
N LEU A 157 -11.65 -12.08 -8.21
CA LEU A 157 -11.17 -12.82 -7.04
C LEU A 157 -11.62 -14.29 -7.08
N GLN A 158 -12.90 -14.55 -7.32
CA GLN A 158 -13.43 -15.90 -7.44
C GLN A 158 -12.79 -16.69 -8.59
N ALA A 159 -12.55 -16.05 -9.75
CA ALA A 159 -11.90 -16.72 -10.89
C ALA A 159 -10.45 -17.12 -10.58
N ILE A 160 -9.76 -16.35 -9.72
CA ILE A 160 -8.38 -16.60 -9.32
C ILE A 160 -8.26 -17.62 -8.19
N THR A 161 -9.24 -17.67 -7.28
CA THR A 161 -9.22 -18.56 -6.10
C THR A 161 -9.93 -19.89 -6.32
N ARG A 162 -10.78 -20.04 -7.34
CA ARG A 162 -11.45 -21.32 -7.68
C ARG A 162 -10.56 -22.33 -8.42
N LYS A 163 -9.31 -21.98 -8.75
CA LYS A 163 -8.38 -22.83 -9.50
C LYS A 163 -7.61 -23.85 -8.62
N GLU A 164 -8.20 -24.29 -7.51
CA GLU A 164 -7.71 -25.43 -6.71
C GLU A 164 -8.50 -26.69 -7.01
#